data_AF-L8HGC0-F1
#
_entry.id   AF-L8HGC0-F1
#
_cell.length_a   1.000
_cell.length_b   1.000
_cell.length_c   1.000
_cell.angle_alpha   90.00
_cell.angle_beta   90.00
_cell.angle_gamma   90.00
#
_symmetry.space_group_name_H-M   'P 1'
#
loop_
_entity.id
_entity.type
_entity.pdbx_description
1 polymer ?
#
loop_
_entity_poly.entity_id
_entity_poly.type
_entity_poly.pdbx_seq_one_letter_code
_entity_poly.pdbx_strand_id
1 'polypeptide(L)'
;MHQEDNKIAELSAQLQRVLGLHEQRVLAYKRWEKAFREYVALEDQAEGWEDYQDAIKEATGEFVKISTAVREVEAQLALSRPDLAAMVRSLQELEKQKLQLTAKVQAGKEKAVVTERVDEEVDWVWEREEKGMRNQLNGLVEEINLVVDSLRVELQDLAPPSAEEANE
;
A
#
# COMPACT_ATOMS: atom_id res chain seq x y z
N MET A 1 -19.03 -2.43 33.21
CA MET A 1 -17.60 -2.04 33.13
C MET A 1 -16.81 -3.06 32.31
N HIS A 2 -16.54 -4.28 32.79
CA HIS A 2 -15.62 -5.21 32.11
C HIS A 2 -15.92 -5.59 30.64
N GLN A 3 -17.18 -5.59 30.19
CA GLN A 3 -17.53 -6.00 28.82
C GLN A 3 -17.29 -4.89 27.78
N GLU A 4 -17.40 -3.63 28.20
CA GLU A 4 -17.22 -2.45 27.34
C GLU A 4 -15.72 -2.16 27.18
N ASP A 5 -14.96 -2.24 28.27
CA ASP A 5 -13.50 -2.15 28.28
C ASP A 5 -12.87 -3.22 27.36
N ASN A 6 -13.41 -4.45 27.40
CA ASN A 6 -12.93 -5.55 26.55
C ASN A 6 -13.21 -5.30 25.06
N LYS A 7 -14.36 -4.69 24.73
CA LYS A 7 -14.73 -4.35 23.35
C LYS A 7 -13.87 -3.22 22.79
N ILE A 8 -13.57 -2.20 23.61
CA ILE A 8 -12.66 -1.11 23.23
C ILE A 8 -11.24 -1.66 22.97
N ALA A 9 -10.74 -2.51 23.86
CA ALA A 9 -9.43 -3.16 23.69
C ALA A 9 -9.35 -3.99 22.39
N GLU A 10 -10.40 -4.74 22.07
CA GLU A 10 -10.49 -5.52 20.83
C GLU A 10 -10.48 -4.64 19.58
N LEU A 11 -11.27 -3.56 19.56
CA LEU A 11 -11.31 -2.60 18.46
C LEU A 11 -9.95 -1.91 18.26
N SER A 12 -9.30 -1.48 19.35
CA SER A 12 -7.97 -0.87 19.30
C SER A 12 -6.93 -1.85 18.72
N ALA A 13 -6.97 -3.12 19.14
CA ALA A 13 -6.08 -4.14 18.61
C ALA A 13 -6.32 -4.41 17.10
N GLN A 14 -7.57 -4.38 16.65
CA GLN A 14 -7.91 -4.52 15.23
C GLN A 14 -7.37 -3.35 14.39
N LEU A 15 -7.56 -2.11 14.84
CA LEU A 15 -7.04 -0.93 14.14
C LEU A 15 -5.51 -0.88 14.12
N GLN A 16 -4.85 -1.17 15.25
CA GLN A 16 -3.39 -1.30 15.31
C GLN A 16 -2.88 -2.36 14.34
N ARG A 17 -3.57 -3.50 14.24
CA ARG A 17 -3.21 -4.56 13.29
C ARG A 17 -3.34 -4.09 11.84
N VAL A 18 -4.39 -3.36 11.47
CA VAL A 18 -4.53 -2.80 10.11
C VAL A 18 -3.40 -1.83 9.80
N LEU A 19 -3.10 -0.90 10.72
CA LEU A 19 -2.02 0.09 10.53
C LEU A 19 -0.65 -0.59 10.38
N GLY A 20 -0.34 -1.59 11.21
CA GLY A 20 0.90 -2.36 11.07
C GLY A 20 0.97 -3.17 9.77
N LEU A 21 -0.15 -3.71 9.30
CA LEU A 21 -0.23 -4.41 8.00
C LEU A 21 -0.02 -3.43 6.83
N HIS A 22 -0.56 -2.21 6.91
CA HIS A 22 -0.30 -1.16 5.94
C HIS A 22 1.19 -0.77 5.90
N GLU A 23 1.83 -0.59 7.05
CA GLU A 23 3.27 -0.29 7.13
C GLU A 23 4.12 -1.40 6.49
N GLN A 24 3.80 -2.67 6.75
CA GLN A 24 4.46 -3.80 6.10
C GLN A 24 4.31 -3.74 4.58
N ARG A 25 3.13 -3.40 4.07
CA ARG A 25 2.88 -3.23 2.64
C ARG A 25 3.72 -2.09 2.05
N VAL A 26 3.84 -0.96 2.75
CA VAL A 26 4.70 0.16 2.34
C VAL A 26 6.16 -0.28 2.25
N LEU A 27 6.64 -1.09 3.20
CA LEU A 27 8.01 -1.63 3.16
C LEU A 27 8.21 -2.58 1.97
N ALA A 28 7.26 -3.48 1.71
CA ALA A 28 7.29 -4.38 0.55
C ALA A 28 7.37 -3.60 -0.77
N TYR A 29 6.56 -2.54 -0.91
CA TYR A 29 6.61 -1.63 -2.05
C TYR A 29 7.99 -0.99 -2.22
N LYS A 30 8.57 -0.46 -1.14
CA LYS A 30 9.89 0.20 -1.20
C LYS A 30 10.98 -0.76 -1.65
N ARG A 31 10.95 -2.02 -1.19
CA ARG A 31 11.91 -3.06 -1.62
C ARG A 31 11.72 -3.39 -3.10
N TRP A 32 10.50 -3.65 -3.53
CA TRP A 32 10.21 -3.97 -4.93
C TRP A 32 10.55 -2.81 -5.89
N GLU A 33 10.18 -1.57 -5.55
CA GLU A 33 10.54 -0.38 -6.34
C GLU A 33 12.06 -0.16 -6.39
N LYS A 34 12.78 -0.47 -5.30
CA LYS A 34 14.24 -0.40 -5.29
C LYS A 34 14.83 -1.44 -6.25
N ALA A 35 14.41 -2.69 -6.17
CA ALA A 35 14.87 -3.75 -7.06
C ALA A 35 14.60 -3.41 -8.53
N PHE A 36 13.44 -2.84 -8.84
CA PHE A 36 13.14 -2.37 -10.19
C PHE A 36 14.09 -1.26 -10.66
N ARG A 37 14.38 -0.28 -9.79
CA ARG A 37 15.32 0.81 -10.13
C ARG A 37 16.73 0.30 -10.39
N GLU A 38 17.17 -0.67 -9.60
CA GLU A 38 18.48 -1.32 -9.78
C GLU A 38 18.51 -2.10 -11.10
N TYR A 39 17.46 -2.88 -11.38
CA TYR A 39 17.31 -3.63 -12.63
C TYR A 39 17.37 -2.75 -13.89
N VAL A 40 16.56 -1.68 -13.96
CA VAL A 40 16.54 -0.80 -15.15
C VAL A 40 17.76 0.12 -15.29
N ALA A 41 18.63 0.16 -14.28
CA ALA A 41 19.86 0.94 -14.32
C ALA A 41 21.07 0.12 -14.81
N LEU A 42 20.91 -1.20 -15.00
CA LEU A 42 21.94 -2.04 -15.57
C LEU A 42 22.19 -1.68 -17.05
N GLU A 43 23.40 -1.95 -17.51
CA GLU A 43 23.75 -1.83 -18.93
C GLU A 43 23.21 -3.04 -19.72
N ASP A 44 23.33 -4.25 -19.15
CA ASP A 44 22.75 -5.48 -19.68
C ASP A 44 21.64 -6.01 -18.75
N GLN A 45 20.41 -5.97 -19.27
CA GLN A 45 19.21 -6.33 -18.52
C GLN A 45 19.09 -7.84 -18.34
N ALA A 46 19.83 -8.64 -19.12
CA ALA A 46 19.89 -10.08 -18.91
C ALA A 46 20.56 -10.45 -17.57
N GLU A 47 21.50 -9.63 -17.08
CA GLU A 47 22.26 -9.91 -15.86
C GLU A 47 21.42 -9.75 -14.58
N GLY A 48 20.47 -8.80 -14.55
CA GLY A 48 19.66 -8.52 -13.35
C GLY A 48 18.22 -9.02 -13.40
N TRP A 49 17.81 -9.69 -14.48
CA TRP A 49 16.43 -10.12 -14.64
C TRP A 49 16.00 -11.16 -13.59
N GLU A 50 16.86 -12.13 -13.27
CA GLU A 50 16.56 -13.17 -12.28
C GLU A 50 16.33 -12.55 -10.88
N ASP A 51 17.21 -11.63 -10.47
CA ASP A 51 17.08 -10.90 -9.20
C ASP A 51 15.78 -10.09 -9.13
N TYR A 52 15.41 -9.41 -10.23
CA TYR A 52 14.16 -8.66 -10.29
C TYR A 52 12.93 -9.56 -10.27
N GLN A 53 12.97 -10.72 -10.95
CA GLN A 53 11.90 -11.72 -10.89
C GLN A 53 11.70 -12.24 -9.46
N ASP A 54 12.78 -12.46 -8.72
CA ASP A 54 12.70 -12.90 -7.33
C ASP A 54 12.12 -11.81 -6.42
N ALA A 55 12.48 -10.55 -6.64
CA ALA A 55 11.85 -9.42 -5.95
C ALA A 55 10.33 -9.33 -6.25
N ILE A 56 9.89 -9.60 -7.49
CA ILE A 56 8.46 -9.67 -7.83
C ILE A 56 7.76 -10.79 -7.06
N LYS A 57 8.36 -12.00 -7.02
CA LYS A 57 7.79 -13.15 -6.31
C LYS A 57 7.67 -12.88 -4.81
N GLU A 58 8.72 -12.32 -4.21
CA GLU A 58 8.75 -11.94 -2.79
C GLU A 58 7.65 -10.91 -2.48
N ALA A 59 7.61 -9.81 -3.22
CA ALA A 59 6.62 -8.75 -3.04
C ALA A 59 5.19 -9.28 -3.24
N THR A 60 4.96 -10.11 -4.25
CA THR A 60 3.65 -10.74 -4.50
C THR A 60 3.23 -11.61 -3.32
N GLY A 61 4.15 -12.42 -2.78
CA GLY A 61 3.92 -13.25 -1.61
C GLY A 61 3.56 -12.43 -0.38
N GLU A 62 4.29 -11.34 -0.11
CA GLU A 62 3.98 -10.41 0.98
C GLU A 62 2.62 -9.74 0.79
N PHE A 63 2.32 -9.23 -0.41
CA PHE A 63 1.03 -8.59 -0.68
C PHE A 63 -0.16 -9.54 -0.52
N VAL A 64 -0.03 -10.81 -0.91
CA VAL A 64 -1.07 -11.82 -0.70
C VAL A 64 -1.29 -12.10 0.78
N LYS A 65 -0.20 -12.28 1.55
CA LYS A 65 -0.27 -12.50 3.01
C LYS A 65 -0.94 -11.32 3.70
N ILE A 66 -0.48 -10.11 3.42
CA ILE A 66 -1.02 -8.87 4.01
C ILE A 66 -2.49 -8.68 3.64
N SER A 67 -2.86 -8.82 2.36
CA SER A 67 -4.26 -8.67 1.92
C SER A 67 -5.19 -9.64 2.63
N THR A 68 -4.71 -10.86 2.89
CA THR A 68 -5.49 -11.89 3.58
C THR A 68 -5.69 -11.54 5.04
N ALA A 69 -4.61 -11.14 5.74
CA ALA A 69 -4.70 -10.70 7.12
C ALA A 69 -5.61 -9.46 7.29
N VAL A 70 -5.56 -8.49 6.36
CA VAL A 70 -6.45 -7.31 6.42
C VAL A 70 -7.90 -7.70 6.16
N ARG A 71 -8.19 -8.64 5.23
CA ARG A 71 -9.56 -9.14 5.00
C ARG A 71 -10.15 -9.83 6.24
N GLU A 72 -9.32 -10.55 7.00
CA GLU A 72 -9.75 -11.15 8.27
C GLU A 72 -10.16 -10.07 9.28
N VAL A 73 -9.37 -9.00 9.40
CA VAL A 73 -9.69 -7.89 10.32
C VAL A 73 -10.93 -7.12 9.84
N GLU A 74 -11.05 -6.86 8.54
CA GLU A 74 -12.25 -6.24 7.95
C GLU A 74 -13.51 -7.03 8.29
N ALA A 75 -13.47 -8.37 8.14
CA ALA A 75 -14.60 -9.23 8.44
C ALA A 75 -15.01 -9.17 9.92
N GLN A 76 -14.04 -9.06 10.83
CA GLN A 76 -14.32 -8.90 12.26
C GLN A 76 -14.91 -7.51 12.57
N LEU A 77 -14.34 -6.45 12.01
CA LEU A 77 -14.84 -5.08 12.15
C LEU A 77 -16.27 -4.96 11.60
N ALA A 78 -16.61 -5.66 10.51
CA ALA A 78 -17.94 -5.60 9.93
C ALA A 78 -19.06 -6.04 10.89
N LEU A 79 -18.74 -6.83 11.91
CA LEU A 79 -19.69 -7.28 12.93
C LEU A 79 -19.95 -6.25 14.03
N SER A 80 -18.99 -5.36 14.29
CA SER A 80 -18.99 -4.47 15.46
C SER A 80 -18.96 -2.97 15.11
N ARG A 81 -18.23 -2.61 14.05
CA ARG A 81 -17.99 -1.26 13.52
C ARG A 81 -17.95 -1.31 11.97
N PRO A 82 -19.11 -1.42 11.30
CA PRO A 82 -19.19 -1.53 9.85
C PRO A 82 -18.63 -0.30 9.11
N ASP A 83 -18.64 0.86 9.76
CA ASP A 83 -18.00 2.10 9.33
C ASP A 83 -16.47 1.94 9.21
N LEU A 84 -15.81 1.39 10.23
CA LEU A 84 -14.37 1.10 10.19
C LEU A 84 -14.04 0.02 9.16
N ALA A 85 -14.89 -1.02 9.05
CA ALA A 85 -14.73 -2.04 8.01
C ALA A 85 -14.78 -1.43 6.60
N ALA A 86 -15.65 -0.44 6.37
CA ALA A 86 -15.71 0.27 5.09
C ALA A 86 -14.44 1.08 4.82
N MET A 87 -13.87 1.74 5.83
CA MET A 87 -12.56 2.43 5.70
C MET A 87 -11.44 1.44 5.35
N VAL A 88 -11.37 0.30 6.04
CA VAL A 88 -10.37 -0.75 5.77
C VAL A 88 -10.51 -1.30 4.35
N ARG A 89 -11.75 -1.52 3.88
CA ARG A 89 -12.01 -1.93 2.49
C ARG A 89 -11.56 -0.88 1.49
N SER A 90 -11.84 0.40 1.76
CA SER A 90 -11.40 1.52 0.93
C SER A 90 -9.87 1.55 0.82
N LEU A 91 -9.17 1.40 1.95
CA LEU A 91 -7.71 1.29 1.99
C LEU A 91 -7.21 0.17 1.09
N GLN A 92 -7.79 -1.04 1.17
CA GLN A 92 -7.39 -2.16 0.32
C GLN A 92 -7.58 -1.88 -1.17
N GLU A 93 -8.67 -1.25 -1.56
CA GLU A 93 -8.96 -0.98 -2.96
C GLU A 93 -8.01 0.09 -3.53
N LEU A 94 -7.72 1.15 -2.76
CA LEU A 94 -6.71 2.14 -3.13
C LEU A 94 -5.32 1.52 -3.27
N GLU A 95 -4.92 0.68 -2.33
CA GLU A 95 -3.63 -0.02 -2.35
C GLU A 95 -3.51 -0.99 -3.53
N LYS A 96 -4.62 -1.63 -3.93
CA LYS A 96 -4.69 -2.49 -5.11
C LYS A 96 -4.60 -1.67 -6.40
N GLN A 97 -5.28 -0.54 -6.49
CA GLN A 97 -5.17 0.37 -7.65
C GLN A 97 -3.73 0.88 -7.80
N LYS A 98 -3.10 1.27 -6.68
CA LYS A 98 -1.68 1.64 -6.66
C LYS A 98 -0.81 0.49 -7.17
N LEU A 99 -1.05 -0.75 -6.72
CA LEU A 99 -0.29 -1.93 -7.16
C LEU A 99 -0.35 -2.12 -8.67
N GLN A 100 -1.57 -2.10 -9.22
CA GLN A 100 -1.83 -2.30 -10.64
C GLN A 100 -1.17 -1.20 -11.48
N LEU A 101 -1.26 0.05 -11.03
CA LEU A 101 -0.66 1.18 -11.73
C LEU A 101 0.88 1.14 -11.65
N THR A 102 1.45 0.81 -10.50
CA THR A 102 2.90 0.61 -10.35
C THR A 102 3.39 -0.49 -11.28
N ALA A 103 2.72 -1.65 -11.33
CA ALA A 103 3.08 -2.74 -12.23
C ALA A 103 3.01 -2.31 -13.71
N LYS A 104 2.00 -1.54 -14.09
CA LYS A 104 1.86 -1.00 -15.45
C LYS A 104 3.01 -0.06 -15.83
N VAL A 105 3.39 0.84 -14.92
CA VAL A 105 4.52 1.76 -15.13
C VAL A 105 5.83 0.96 -15.29
N GLN A 106 6.06 -0.02 -14.42
CA GLN A 106 7.29 -0.83 -14.47
C GLN A 106 7.38 -1.65 -15.76
N ALA A 107 6.31 -2.37 -16.13
CA ALA A 107 6.28 -3.17 -17.35
C ALA A 107 6.43 -2.34 -18.63
N GLY A 108 5.93 -1.11 -18.65
CA GLY A 108 6.11 -0.21 -19.78
C GLY A 108 7.52 0.36 -19.88
N LYS A 109 8.14 0.71 -18.75
CA LYS A 109 9.52 1.19 -18.71
C LYS A 109 10.51 0.08 -19.08
N GLU A 110 10.28 -1.16 -18.65
CA GLU A 110 11.05 -2.33 -19.09
C GLU A 110 11.02 -2.46 -20.62
N LYS A 111 9.84 -2.40 -21.25
CA LYS A 111 9.70 -2.45 -22.71
C LYS A 111 10.44 -1.32 -23.42
N ALA A 112 10.38 -0.11 -22.89
CA ALA A 112 11.08 1.05 -23.45
C ALA A 112 12.61 0.87 -23.41
N VAL A 113 13.14 0.28 -22.34
CA VAL A 113 14.58 -0.01 -22.20
C VAL A 113 15.02 -1.15 -23.12
N VAL A 114 14.24 -2.24 -23.21
CA VAL A 114 14.60 -3.44 -24.01
C VAL A 114 14.52 -3.18 -25.52
N THR A 115 13.68 -2.26 -25.98
CA THR A 115 13.43 -2.05 -27.42
C THR A 115 14.39 -1.06 -28.08
N GLU A 116 15.39 -0.52 -27.36
CA GLU A 116 16.37 0.45 -27.91
C GLU A 116 15.70 1.59 -28.72
N ARG A 117 14.88 2.44 -28.05
CA ARG A 117 14.34 3.73 -28.54
C ARG A 117 14.17 3.83 -30.07
N VAL A 118 13.23 3.07 -30.62
CA VAL A 118 12.77 3.27 -32.00
C VAL A 118 11.74 4.41 -32.00
N ASP A 119 12.11 5.52 -32.64
CA ASP A 119 11.36 6.76 -32.88
C ASP A 119 11.20 7.76 -31.69
N GLU A 120 11.77 8.96 -31.85
CA GLU A 120 11.60 10.11 -30.94
C GLU A 120 10.13 10.48 -30.70
N GLU A 121 9.23 10.17 -31.65
CA GLU A 121 7.80 10.40 -31.54
C GLU A 121 7.11 9.44 -30.54
N VAL A 122 7.62 8.22 -30.39
CA VAL A 122 7.13 7.23 -29.42
C VAL A 122 7.60 7.59 -28.01
N ASP A 123 8.78 8.22 -27.90
CA ASP A 123 9.40 8.61 -26.64
C ASP A 123 8.59 9.69 -25.89
N TRP A 124 8.16 10.77 -26.57
CA TRP A 124 7.39 11.83 -25.91
C TRP A 124 5.95 11.41 -25.53
N VAL A 125 5.34 10.50 -26.29
CA VAL A 125 4.02 9.94 -25.95
C VAL A 125 4.13 9.08 -24.70
N TRP A 126 5.15 8.22 -24.63
CA TRP A 126 5.42 7.41 -23.45
C TRP A 126 5.75 8.25 -22.22
N GLU A 127 6.62 9.27 -22.35
CA GLU A 127 6.93 10.20 -21.26
C GLU A 127 5.68 10.93 -20.74
N ARG A 128 4.76 11.31 -21.63
CA ARG A 128 3.48 11.94 -21.27
C ARG A 128 2.57 10.97 -20.52
N GLU A 129 2.44 9.74 -20.99
CA GLU A 129 1.65 8.70 -20.32
C GLU A 129 2.25 8.34 -18.97
N GLU A 130 3.57 8.18 -18.87
CA GLU A 130 4.28 7.92 -17.63
C GLU A 130 4.06 9.05 -16.63
N LYS A 131 4.18 10.31 -17.06
CA LYS A 131 3.90 11.46 -16.22
C LYS A 131 2.46 11.46 -15.71
N GLY A 132 1.49 11.11 -16.57
CA GLY A 132 0.09 10.93 -16.18
C GLY A 132 -0.08 9.84 -15.12
N MET A 133 0.52 8.67 -15.33
CA MET A 133 0.48 7.55 -14.37
C MET A 133 1.18 7.89 -13.05
N ARG A 134 2.29 8.63 -13.07
CA ARG A 134 2.97 9.11 -11.85
C ARG A 134 2.10 10.09 -11.07
N ASN A 135 1.41 11.01 -11.75
CA ASN A 135 0.47 11.92 -11.09
C ASN A 135 -0.68 11.14 -10.43
N GLN A 136 -1.22 10.12 -11.12
CA GLN A 136 -2.23 9.23 -10.55
C GLN A 136 -1.72 8.44 -9.35
N LEU A 137 -0.48 7.94 -9.40
CA LEU A 137 0.17 7.27 -8.26
C LEU A 137 0.27 8.20 -7.05
N ASN A 138 0.65 9.47 -7.26
CA ASN A 138 0.71 10.45 -6.17
C ASN A 138 -0.68 10.69 -5.56
N GLY A 139 -1.72 10.85 -6.39
CA GLY A 139 -3.10 10.98 -5.90
C GLY A 139 -3.56 9.77 -5.09
N LEU A 140 -3.27 8.56 -5.56
CA LEU A 140 -3.56 7.34 -4.79
C LEU A 140 -2.83 7.29 -3.45
N VAL A 141 -1.57 7.74 -3.39
CA VAL A 141 -0.82 7.82 -2.12
C VAL A 141 -1.44 8.84 -1.17
N GLU A 142 -1.87 9.99 -1.66
CA GLU A 142 -2.58 10.99 -0.86
C GLU A 142 -3.89 10.44 -0.31
N GLU A 143 -4.70 9.79 -1.13
CA GLU A 143 -5.95 9.14 -0.71
C GLU A 143 -5.71 8.03 0.33
N ILE A 144 -4.69 7.20 0.12
CA ILE A 144 -4.28 6.18 1.11
C ILE A 144 -3.91 6.83 2.43
N ASN A 145 -3.11 7.90 2.41
CA ASN A 145 -2.69 8.59 3.63
C ASN A 145 -3.89 9.18 4.39
N LEU A 146 -4.87 9.76 3.69
CA LEU A 146 -6.09 10.28 4.31
C LEU A 146 -6.88 9.17 5.03
N VAL A 147 -7.00 7.99 4.43
CA VAL A 147 -7.69 6.85 5.08
C VAL A 147 -6.89 6.36 6.28
N VAL A 148 -5.57 6.25 6.17
CA VAL A 148 -4.68 5.84 7.26
C VAL A 148 -4.75 6.82 8.43
N ASP A 149 -4.74 8.12 8.17
CA ASP A 149 -4.85 9.15 9.20
C ASP A 149 -6.23 9.14 9.86
N SER A 150 -7.29 8.89 9.09
CA SER A 150 -8.64 8.70 9.64
C SER A 150 -8.69 7.48 10.60
N LEU A 151 -8.08 6.36 10.21
CA LEU A 151 -7.98 5.17 11.08
C LEU A 151 -7.14 5.43 12.34
N ARG A 152 -6.12 6.30 12.25
CA ARG A 152 -5.31 6.72 13.42
C ARG A 152 -6.10 7.60 14.38
N VAL A 153 -6.93 8.51 13.86
CA VAL A 153 -7.83 9.33 14.69
C VAL A 153 -8.82 8.42 15.43
N GLU A 154 -9.48 7.49 14.73
CA GLU A 154 -10.38 6.52 15.35
C GLU A 154 -9.69 5.68 16.43
N LEU A 155 -8.42 5.31 16.23
CA LEU A 155 -7.64 4.61 17.25
C LEU A 155 -7.32 5.50 18.47
N GLN A 156 -7.07 6.79 18.27
CA GLN A 156 -6.83 7.74 19.36
C GLN A 156 -8.10 7.98 20.18
N ASP A 157 -9.26 8.09 19.53
CA ASP A 157 -10.56 8.26 20.20
C ASP A 157 -10.95 7.04 21.05
N LEU A 158 -10.40 5.86 20.75
CA LEU A 158 -10.54 4.65 21.56
C LEU A 158 -9.55 4.58 22.74
N ALA A 159 -8.55 5.45 22.80
CA ALA A 159 -7.64 5.50 23.93
C ALA A 159 -8.37 6.10 25.14
N PRO A 160 -8.17 5.56 26.35
CA PRO A 160 -8.70 6.19 27.55
C PRO A 160 -8.15 7.62 27.66
N PRO A 161 -8.95 8.59 28.17
CA PRO A 161 -8.45 9.94 28.41
C PRO A 161 -7.19 9.86 29.26
N SER A 162 -6.19 10.67 28.92
CA SER A 162 -4.94 10.70 29.67
C SER A 162 -5.26 10.98 31.14
N ALA A 163 -4.49 10.38 32.06
CA ALA A 163 -4.71 10.53 33.51
C ALA A 163 -4.63 12.00 34.01
N GLU A 164 -4.25 12.95 33.14
CA GLU A 164 -4.24 14.38 33.42
C GLU A 164 -5.64 15.01 33.31
N GLU A 165 -6.55 14.48 32.48
CA GLU A 165 -7.91 15.02 32.31
C GLU A 165 -8.90 14.56 33.40
N ALA A 166 -8.52 13.55 34.19
CA ALA A 166 -9.36 13.02 35.26
C ALA A 166 -9.21 13.76 36.60
N ASN A 167 -8.37 14.80 36.66
CA ASN A 167 -8.00 15.51 37.88
C ASN A 167 -8.28 17.03 37.86
N GLU A 168 -9.00 17.53 36.84
CA GLU A 168 -9.59 18.87 36.81
C GLU A 168 -11.10 18.84 37.06
#